data_AF-A0A5U8SYI5-F1
#
_entry.id   AF-A0A5U8SYI5-F1
#
_cell.length_a   1.000
_cell.length_b   1.000
_cell.length_c   1.000
_cell.angle_alpha   90.00
_cell.angle_beta   90.00
_cell.angle_gamma   90.00
#
_symmetry.space_group_name_H-M   'P 1'
#
loop_
_entity.id
_entity.type
_entity.pdbx_description
1 polymer ?
#
loop_
_entity_poly.entity_id
_entity_poly.type
_entity_poly.pdbx_seq_one_letter_code
_entity_poly.pdbx_strand_id
1 'polypeptide(L)'
;RGGEEAESLAENGLDFEVIPGISSSIGGLAYAGIPVTHRDHASSFHVVTGHMCQGNEPQNWNALAALNGTLVILMGMTRLAEISQLLIDGGKSPDTPAAVVMYASQQRQQVVTATLATLPEEAARHKLHPPALIVVGNVVNLHQILAFAATQIDITQEAPLEAAS
;
A
#
# COMPACT_ATOMS: atom_id res chain seq x y z
N ARG A 1 8.70 -4.76 15.82
CA ARG A 1 8.50 -6.21 15.86
C ARG A 1 9.78 -6.98 15.52
N GLY A 2 10.22 -7.10 14.26
CA GLY A 2 11.45 -7.88 13.96
C GLY A 2 12.73 -7.39 14.68
N GLY A 3 12.90 -6.07 14.85
CA GLY A 3 14.04 -5.52 15.60
C GLY A 3 14.00 -5.82 17.10
N GLU A 4 12.84 -5.66 17.74
CA GLU A 4 12.64 -5.92 19.18
C GLU A 4 12.87 -7.42 19.52
N GLU A 5 12.47 -8.32 18.62
CA GLU A 5 12.69 -9.76 18.75
C GLU A 5 14.19 -10.09 18.66
N ALA A 6 14.89 -9.54 17.67
CA ALA A 6 16.34 -9.74 17.50
C ALA A 6 17.16 -9.13 18.65
N GLU A 7 16.78 -7.96 19.14
CA GLU A 7 17.39 -7.31 20.32
C GLU A 7 17.29 -8.22 21.54
N SER A 8 16.10 -8.76 21.82
CA SER A 8 15.89 -9.67 22.95
C SER A 8 16.74 -10.94 22.84
N LEU A 9 16.88 -11.53 21.65
CA LEU A 9 17.76 -12.68 21.44
C LEU A 9 19.24 -12.33 21.69
N ALA A 10 19.69 -11.19 21.17
CA ALA A 10 21.06 -10.70 21.35
C ALA A 10 21.39 -10.45 22.83
N GLU A 11 20.48 -9.81 23.58
CA GLU A 11 20.63 -9.55 25.02
C GLU A 11 20.74 -10.83 25.86
N ASN A 12 20.16 -11.94 25.37
CA ASN A 12 20.23 -13.25 26.03
C ASN A 12 21.35 -14.15 25.48
N GLY A 13 22.21 -13.64 24.59
CA GLY A 13 23.31 -14.40 24.00
C GLY A 13 22.85 -15.56 23.11
N LEU A 14 21.66 -15.46 22.50
CA LEU A 14 21.12 -16.45 21.58
C LEU A 14 21.45 -16.08 20.14
N ASP A 15 21.99 -17.03 19.39
CA ASP A 15 22.26 -16.86 17.97
C ASP A 15 20.97 -16.76 17.16
N PHE A 16 20.97 -15.90 16.15
CA PHE A 16 19.84 -15.75 15.22
C PHE A 16 20.32 -15.31 13.83
N GLU A 17 19.44 -15.52 12.84
CA GLU A 17 19.64 -15.08 11.46
C GLU A 17 18.39 -14.32 11.00
N VAL A 18 18.59 -13.32 10.13
CA VAL A 18 17.49 -12.57 9.50
C VAL A 18 17.40 -12.98 8.03
N ILE A 19 16.29 -13.62 7.66
CA ILE A 19 15.96 -13.93 6.27
C ILE A 19 14.99 -12.85 5.75
N PRO A 20 15.43 -11.96 4.83
CA PRO A 20 14.58 -10.88 4.35
C PRO A 20 13.42 -11.39 3.49
N GLY A 21 12.23 -10.85 3.72
CA GLY A 21 11.05 -11.08 2.89
C GLY A 21 10.79 -9.96 1.88
N ILE A 22 9.83 -10.18 0.99
CA ILE A 22 9.33 -9.13 0.09
C ILE A 22 8.35 -8.23 0.85
N SER A 23 8.71 -6.96 1.01
CA SER A 23 7.81 -5.99 1.65
C SER A 23 6.57 -5.75 0.80
N SER A 24 5.40 -5.70 1.45
CA SER A 24 4.14 -5.32 0.81
C SER A 24 4.19 -3.91 0.21
N SER A 25 4.99 -3.01 0.79
CA SER A 25 5.17 -1.65 0.26
C SER A 25 5.81 -1.58 -1.13
N ILE A 26 6.47 -2.67 -1.58
CA ILE A 26 7.13 -2.74 -2.89
C ILE A 26 6.48 -3.84 -3.72
N GLY A 27 6.58 -5.10 -3.28
CA GLY A 27 6.07 -6.24 -4.02
C GLY A 27 4.54 -6.24 -4.11
N GLY A 28 3.86 -5.88 -3.02
CA GLY A 28 2.40 -5.78 -3.01
C GLY A 28 1.87 -4.74 -4.01
N LEU A 29 2.50 -3.56 -4.07
CA LEU A 29 2.13 -2.54 -5.05
C LEU A 29 2.46 -2.95 -6.48
N ALA A 30 3.58 -3.65 -6.70
CA ALA A 30 3.91 -4.20 -8.02
C ALA A 30 2.81 -5.14 -8.53
N TYR A 31 2.27 -6.03 -7.69
CA TYR A 31 1.11 -6.88 -8.04
C TYR A 31 -0.18 -6.11 -8.31
N ALA A 32 -0.28 -4.87 -7.81
CA ALA A 32 -1.35 -3.94 -8.14
C ALA A 32 -1.02 -3.08 -9.37
N GLY A 33 0.09 -3.29 -10.09
CA GLY A 33 0.48 -2.44 -11.21
C GLY A 33 0.87 -1.00 -10.81
N ILE A 34 1.23 -0.78 -9.54
CA ILE A 34 1.64 0.54 -9.03
C ILE A 34 3.13 0.45 -8.68
N PRO A 35 4.04 0.99 -9.50
CA PRO A 35 5.44 1.00 -9.15
C PRO A 35 5.71 2.04 -8.05
N VAL A 36 6.64 1.78 -7.15
CA VAL A 36 6.99 2.74 -6.08
C VAL A 36 7.72 3.97 -6.60
N THR A 37 8.39 3.84 -7.73
CA THR A 37 9.09 4.92 -8.44
C THR A 37 8.84 4.81 -9.94
N HIS A 38 8.93 5.93 -10.64
CA HIS A 38 8.87 5.97 -12.10
C HIS A 38 9.56 7.25 -12.56
N ARG A 39 10.36 7.18 -13.63
CA ARG A 39 11.21 8.29 -14.08
C ARG A 39 10.45 9.62 -14.23
N ASP A 40 9.23 9.54 -14.76
CA ASP A 40 8.39 10.71 -15.03
C ASP A 40 7.43 11.08 -13.89
N HIS A 41 7.33 10.27 -12.83
CA HIS A 41 6.33 10.47 -11.76
C HIS A 41 6.91 10.58 -10.35
N ALA A 42 7.96 9.82 -10.02
CA ALA A 42 8.53 9.78 -8.67
C ALA A 42 9.97 9.25 -8.68
N SER A 43 10.92 10.07 -8.22
CA SER A 43 12.32 9.71 -7.98
C SER A 43 12.60 9.18 -6.57
N SER A 44 11.61 9.27 -5.67
CA SER A 44 11.67 8.82 -4.28
C SER A 44 10.36 8.18 -3.86
N PHE A 45 10.43 7.32 -2.85
CA PHE A 45 9.25 6.82 -2.15
C PHE A 45 9.51 6.77 -0.64
N HIS A 46 8.44 6.90 0.13
CA HIS A 46 8.48 6.95 1.58
C HIS A 46 7.50 5.92 2.13
N VAL A 47 7.93 5.12 3.10
CA VAL A 47 7.09 4.13 3.77
C VAL A 47 6.88 4.58 5.20
N VAL A 48 5.63 4.78 5.60
CA VAL A 48 5.25 5.21 6.94
C VAL A 48 4.18 4.32 7.52
N THR A 49 4.04 4.33 8.85
CA THR A 49 2.89 3.72 9.53
C THR A 49 1.79 4.75 9.75
N GLY A 50 0.55 4.41 9.41
CA GLY A 50 -0.64 5.16 9.81
C GLY A 50 -1.11 4.82 11.22
N HIS A 51 -0.60 3.74 11.83
CA HIS A 51 -0.90 3.36 13.20
C HIS A 51 0.07 4.05 14.18
N MET A 52 -0.48 4.59 15.28
CA MET A 52 0.29 5.09 16.41
C MET A 52 0.40 3.98 17.44
N CYS A 53 1.62 3.48 17.71
CA CYS A 53 1.84 2.72 18.93
C CYS A 53 1.66 3.66 20.13
N GLN A 54 1.03 3.18 21.21
CA GLN A 54 0.88 3.99 22.42
C GLN A 54 2.25 4.45 22.93
N GLY A 55 2.42 5.77 23.11
CA GLY A 55 3.66 6.39 23.58
C GLY A 55 4.57 6.98 22.49
N ASN A 56 4.29 6.74 21.20
CA ASN A 56 5.06 7.36 20.11
C ASN A 56 4.45 8.69 19.67
N GLU A 57 5.29 9.63 19.25
CA GLU A 57 4.83 10.85 18.59
C GLU A 57 4.08 10.49 17.29
N PRO A 58 3.00 11.22 16.97
CA PRO A 58 2.30 11.04 15.71
C PRO A 58 3.24 11.35 14.54
N GLN A 59 2.98 10.74 13.38
CA GLN A 59 3.69 11.09 12.16
C GLN A 59 3.54 12.58 11.86
N ASN A 60 4.61 13.23 11.40
CA ASN A 60 4.54 14.61 10.94
C ASN A 60 3.92 14.67 9.54
N TRP A 61 2.58 14.60 9.49
CA TRP A 61 1.82 14.59 8.24
C TRP A 61 2.05 15.84 7.39
N ASN A 62 2.34 16.99 8.00
CA ASN A 62 2.70 18.22 7.28
C ASN A 62 4.00 18.04 6.50
N ALA A 63 5.03 17.46 7.14
CA ALA A 63 6.28 17.15 6.45
C ALA A 63 6.06 16.12 5.33
N LEU A 64 5.25 15.08 5.58
CA LEU A 64 4.92 14.06 4.58
C LEU A 64 4.13 14.62 3.39
N ALA A 65 3.24 15.60 3.62
CA ALA A 65 2.48 16.29 2.59
C ALA A 65 3.39 17.09 1.65
N ALA A 66 4.42 17.73 2.19
CA ALA A 66 5.40 18.50 1.44
C ALA A 66 6.38 17.63 0.63
N LEU A 67 6.50 16.32 0.92
CA LEU A 67 7.38 15.43 0.18
C LEU A 67 6.85 15.19 -1.25
N ASN A 68 7.79 15.27 -2.20
CA ASN A 68 7.58 14.82 -3.57
C ASN A 68 7.82 13.31 -3.67
N GLY A 69 7.25 12.70 -4.70
CA GLY A 69 7.35 11.26 -4.94
C GLY A 69 6.15 10.47 -4.40
N THR A 70 6.39 9.20 -4.11
CA THR A 70 5.34 8.24 -3.72
C THR A 70 5.30 8.08 -2.21
N LEU A 71 4.15 8.28 -1.58
CA LEU A 71 3.93 8.00 -0.17
C LEU A 71 3.16 6.69 -0.01
N VAL A 72 3.75 5.72 0.69
CA VAL A 72 3.12 4.43 1.02
C VAL A 72 2.86 4.38 2.52
N ILE A 73 1.59 4.25 2.90
CA ILE A 73 1.14 4.22 4.29
C ILE A 73 0.69 2.81 4.63
N LEU A 74 1.44 2.17 5.53
CA LEU A 74 1.13 0.86 6.11
C LEU A 74 0.21 1.04 7.32
N MET A 75 -0.70 0.09 7.56
CA MET A 75 -1.56 0.09 8.75
C MET A 75 -2.38 1.37 8.95
N GLY A 76 -2.67 2.10 7.87
CA GLY A 76 -3.43 3.36 7.92
C GLY A 76 -4.93 3.22 7.64
N MET A 77 -5.41 2.03 7.25
CA MET A 77 -6.75 1.84 6.69
C MET A 77 -7.89 2.30 7.62
N THR A 78 -7.79 2.05 8.93
CA THR A 78 -8.80 2.49 9.90
C THR A 78 -8.82 4.01 10.13
N ARG A 79 -7.76 4.70 9.71
CA ARG A 79 -7.58 6.15 9.80
C ARG A 79 -7.52 6.81 8.42
N LEU A 80 -7.97 6.12 7.37
CA LEU A 80 -7.81 6.60 5.99
C LEU A 80 -8.37 8.02 5.79
N ALA A 81 -9.57 8.29 6.29
CA ALA A 81 -10.19 9.62 6.20
C ALA A 81 -9.37 10.69 6.92
N GLU A 82 -8.94 10.41 8.16
CA GLU A 82 -8.12 11.33 8.97
C GLU A 82 -6.77 11.61 8.30
N ILE A 83 -6.07 10.57 7.85
CA ILE A 83 -4.76 10.70 7.20
C ILE A 83 -4.86 11.49 5.89
N SER A 84 -5.91 11.24 5.10
CA SER A 84 -6.14 11.97 3.85
C SER A 84 -6.35 13.46 4.12
N GLN A 85 -7.15 13.79 5.15
CA GLN A 85 -7.36 15.18 5.56
C GLN A 85 -6.08 15.83 6.07
N LEU A 86 -5.31 15.15 6.93
CA LEU A 86 -4.05 15.67 7.47
C LEU A 86 -3.02 15.96 6.36
N LEU A 87 -2.97 15.13 5.32
CA LEU A 87 -2.12 15.39 4.15
C LEU A 87 -2.59 16.60 3.36
N ILE A 88 -3.91 16.76 3.16
CA ILE A 88 -4.50 17.92 2.47
C ILE A 88 -4.24 19.21 3.26
N ASP A 89 -4.49 19.20 4.56
CA ASP A 89 -4.23 20.34 5.47
C ASP A 89 -2.74 20.69 5.51
N GLY A 90 -1.86 19.69 5.38
CA GLY A 90 -0.42 19.84 5.22
C GLY A 90 0.03 20.37 3.86
N GLY A 91 -0.89 20.64 2.93
CA GLY A 91 -0.61 21.24 1.63
C GLY A 91 -0.52 20.26 0.46
N LYS A 92 -0.79 18.97 0.64
CA LYS A 92 -0.89 18.02 -0.47
C LYS A 92 -2.15 18.35 -1.29
N SER A 93 -2.05 18.34 -2.63
CA SER A 93 -3.21 18.61 -3.47
C SER A 93 -4.33 17.57 -3.21
N PRO A 94 -5.58 17.99 -2.99
CA PRO A 94 -6.75 17.10 -2.91
C PRO A 94 -6.90 16.18 -4.12
N ASP A 95 -6.45 16.64 -5.29
CA ASP A 95 -6.52 15.91 -6.57
C ASP A 95 -5.37 14.93 -6.77
N THR A 96 -4.44 14.83 -5.82
CA THR A 96 -3.30 13.90 -5.93
C THR A 96 -3.82 12.47 -6.12
N PRO A 97 -3.37 11.74 -7.15
CA PRO A 97 -3.77 10.34 -7.36
C PRO A 97 -3.41 9.49 -6.13
N ALA A 98 -4.36 8.65 -5.71
CA ALA A 98 -4.19 7.80 -4.54
C ALA A 98 -4.92 6.46 -4.74
N ALA A 99 -4.46 5.42 -4.04
CA ALA A 99 -5.09 4.11 -4.11
C ALA A 99 -5.05 3.37 -2.78
N VAL A 100 -6.02 2.46 -2.60
CA VAL A 100 -6.00 1.42 -1.57
C VAL A 100 -5.83 0.07 -2.25
N VAL A 101 -4.86 -0.71 -1.80
CA VAL A 101 -4.61 -2.09 -2.26
C VAL A 101 -4.84 -3.04 -1.08
N MET A 102 -5.97 -3.74 -1.09
CA MET A 102 -6.33 -4.74 -0.08
C MET A 102 -5.87 -6.13 -0.53
N TYR A 103 -5.36 -6.94 0.41
CA TYR A 103 -4.87 -8.29 0.15
C TYR A 103 -3.88 -8.39 -1.03
N ALA A 104 -2.95 -7.43 -1.11
CA ALA A 104 -1.96 -7.38 -2.17
C ALA A 104 -1.28 -8.74 -2.42
N SER A 105 -1.08 -9.10 -3.70
CA SER A 105 -0.58 -10.39 -4.20
C SER A 105 -1.44 -11.64 -3.97
N GLN A 106 -2.58 -11.54 -3.28
CA GLN A 106 -3.49 -12.69 -3.10
C GLN A 106 -4.53 -12.74 -4.21
N GLN A 107 -5.15 -13.92 -4.42
CA GLN A 107 -6.24 -14.08 -5.39
C GLN A 107 -7.45 -13.16 -5.13
N ARG A 108 -7.65 -12.80 -3.85
CA ARG A 108 -8.69 -11.86 -3.40
C ARG A 108 -8.22 -10.40 -3.34
N GLN A 109 -7.14 -10.05 -4.04
CA GLN A 109 -6.64 -8.68 -4.11
C GLN A 109 -7.74 -7.76 -4.64
N GLN A 110 -7.92 -6.61 -4.01
CA GLN A 110 -8.80 -5.56 -4.49
C GLN A 110 -8.05 -4.23 -4.52
N VAL A 111 -8.22 -3.47 -5.60
CA VAL A 111 -7.59 -2.18 -5.80
C VAL A 111 -8.67 -1.15 -6.06
N VAL A 112 -8.63 -0.05 -5.33
CA VAL A 112 -9.45 1.14 -5.58
C VAL A 112 -8.52 2.32 -5.78
N THR A 113 -8.65 3.00 -6.91
CA THR A 113 -7.93 4.24 -7.23
C THR A 113 -8.89 5.42 -7.21
N ALA A 114 -8.47 6.54 -6.64
CA ALA A 114 -9.25 7.77 -6.55
C ALA A 114 -8.31 8.99 -6.41
N THR A 115 -8.86 10.17 -6.15
CA THR A 115 -8.05 11.30 -5.66
C THR A 115 -7.88 11.19 -4.15
N LEU A 116 -6.87 11.87 -3.60
CA LEU A 116 -6.64 11.90 -2.16
C LEU A 116 -7.89 12.33 -1.37
N ALA A 117 -8.66 13.28 -1.90
CA ALA A 117 -9.90 13.75 -1.27
C ALA A 117 -11.03 12.71 -1.28
N THR A 118 -11.19 11.95 -2.36
CA THR A 118 -12.34 11.02 -2.51
C THR A 118 -11.99 9.58 -2.12
N LEU A 119 -10.71 9.25 -1.95
CA LEU A 119 -10.26 7.90 -1.61
C LEU A 119 -10.95 7.29 -0.38
N PRO A 120 -11.20 8.02 0.73
CA PRO A 120 -11.88 7.44 1.88
C PRO A 120 -13.30 6.96 1.57
N GLU A 121 -14.06 7.76 0.80
CA GLU A 121 -15.42 7.42 0.39
C GLU A 121 -15.42 6.23 -0.57
N GLU A 122 -14.53 6.24 -1.56
CA GLU A 122 -14.40 5.16 -2.54
C GLU A 122 -14.01 3.83 -1.88
N ALA A 123 -13.08 3.86 -0.93
CA ALA A 123 -12.70 2.67 -0.18
C ALA A 123 -13.87 2.12 0.67
N ALA A 124 -14.66 3.00 1.30
CA ALA A 124 -15.85 2.60 2.04
C ALA A 124 -16.95 2.01 1.14
N ARG A 125 -17.19 2.64 -0.02
CA ARG A 125 -18.14 2.18 -1.05
C ARG A 125 -17.81 0.76 -1.53
N HIS A 126 -16.53 0.45 -1.67
CA HIS A 126 -16.02 -0.88 -2.03
C HIS A 126 -15.78 -1.82 -0.84
N LYS A 127 -16.12 -1.39 0.39
CA LYS A 127 -15.99 -2.18 1.63
C LYS A 127 -14.55 -2.68 1.88
N LEU A 128 -13.55 -1.88 1.49
CA LEU A 128 -12.16 -2.22 1.77
C LEU A 128 -11.87 -2.14 3.27
N HIS A 129 -11.04 -3.05 3.76
CA HIS A 129 -10.68 -3.14 5.17
C HIS A 129 -9.24 -3.67 5.32
N PRO A 130 -8.65 -3.63 6.54
CA PRO A 130 -7.34 -4.22 6.76
C PRO A 130 -7.32 -5.73 6.43
N PRO A 131 -6.20 -6.28 5.96
CA PRO A 131 -4.93 -5.62 5.62
C PRO A 131 -4.96 -4.92 4.25
N ALA A 132 -4.57 -3.64 4.24
CA ALA A 132 -4.48 -2.85 3.03
C ALA A 132 -3.31 -1.87 3.06
N LEU A 133 -2.80 -1.55 1.88
CA LEU A 133 -1.81 -0.51 1.62
C LEU A 133 -2.55 0.74 1.14
N ILE A 134 -2.13 1.91 1.60
CA ILE A 134 -2.55 3.18 1.01
C ILE A 134 -1.34 3.74 0.28
N VAL A 135 -1.52 4.19 -0.96
CA VAL A 135 -0.48 4.82 -1.76
C VAL A 135 -0.97 6.16 -2.29
N VAL A 136 -0.16 7.19 -2.16
CA VAL A 136 -0.46 8.56 -2.61
C VAL A 136 0.67 9.04 -3.50
N GLY A 137 0.36 9.41 -4.75
CA GLY A 137 1.33 9.91 -5.72
C GLY A 137 0.98 9.53 -7.15
N ASN A 138 1.61 10.23 -8.11
CA ASN A 138 1.31 10.10 -9.54
C ASN A 138 1.53 8.71 -10.12
N VAL A 139 2.34 7.86 -9.48
CA VAL A 139 2.55 6.46 -9.88
C VAL A 139 1.26 5.63 -9.87
N VAL A 140 0.23 6.05 -9.13
CA VAL A 140 -1.08 5.39 -9.11
C VAL A 140 -1.74 5.38 -10.48
N ASN A 141 -1.50 6.40 -11.31
CA ASN A 141 -2.06 6.46 -12.66
C ASN A 141 -1.58 5.31 -13.56
N LEU A 142 -0.45 4.68 -13.23
CA LEU A 142 0.08 3.55 -13.99
C LEU A 142 -0.67 2.24 -13.72
N HIS A 143 -1.51 2.17 -12.68
CA HIS A 143 -2.29 0.97 -12.32
C HIS A 143 -3.02 0.39 -13.54
N GLN A 144 -3.73 1.22 -14.29
CA GLN A 144 -4.54 0.77 -15.43
C GLN A 144 -3.72 0.18 -16.58
N ILE A 145 -2.43 0.54 -16.67
CA ILE A 145 -1.54 0.13 -17.75
C ILE A 145 -0.68 -1.07 -17.33
N LEU A 146 -0.25 -1.10 -16.06
CA LEU A 146 0.73 -2.07 -15.57
C LEU A 146 0.12 -3.20 -14.72
N ALA A 147 -1.19 -3.16 -14.43
CA ALA A 147 -1.85 -4.25 -13.71
C ALA A 147 -1.86 -5.52 -14.57
N PHE A 148 -0.92 -6.43 -14.27
CA PHE A 148 -0.78 -7.72 -14.96
C PHE A 148 -1.50 -8.87 -14.25
N ALA A 149 -1.80 -8.72 -12.95
CA ALA A 149 -2.55 -9.70 -12.18
C ALA A 149 -4.04 -9.34 -12.23
N ALA A 150 -4.88 -10.25 -12.74
CA ALA A 150 -6.32 -10.04 -12.81
C ALA A 150 -6.90 -9.81 -11.40
N THR A 151 -7.74 -8.79 -11.22
CA THR A 151 -8.42 -8.47 -9.94
C THR A 151 -9.49 -9.51 -9.55
N GLN A 152 -9.60 -10.61 -10.29
CA GLN A 152 -10.26 -11.86 -9.92
C GLN A 152 -9.74 -12.92 -10.90
N ILE A 153 -9.01 -13.92 -10.40
CA ILE A 153 -8.82 -15.17 -11.16
C ILE A 153 -10.01 -16.05 -10.76
N ASP A 154 -11.01 -16.13 -11.64
CA ASP A 154 -12.12 -17.07 -11.49
C ASP A 154 -11.60 -18.47 -11.85
N ILE A 155 -11.16 -19.23 -10.85
CA ILE A 155 -10.57 -20.58 -11.05
C ILE A 155 -11.63 -21.65 -11.40
N THR A 156 -12.87 -21.24 -11.66
CA THR A 156 -14.02 -22.08 -12.00
C THR A 156 -14.27 -22.22 -13.50
N GLN A 157 -13.45 -21.62 -14.37
CA GLN A 157 -13.43 -21.99 -15.79
C GLN A 157 -12.35 -23.05 -16.04
N GLU A 158 -12.68 -24.31 -15.75
CA GLU A 158 -12.06 -25.43 -16.46
C GLU A 158 -12.31 -25.22 -17.95
N ALA A 159 -11.25 -24.99 -18.72
CA ALA A 159 -11.32 -25.11 -20.18
C ALA A 159 -11.82 -26.53 -20.51
N PRO A 160 -12.78 -26.72 -21.43
CA PRO A 160 -13.18 -28.05 -21.82
C PRO A 160 -11.94 -28.77 -22.35
N LEU A 161 -11.62 -29.93 -21.80
CA LEU A 161 -10.72 -30.87 -22.47
C LEU A 161 -11.33 -31.15 -23.84
N GLU A 162 -10.78 -30.55 -24.89
CA GLU A 162 -11.06 -30.96 -26.26
C GLU A 162 -10.68 -32.43 -26.37
N ALA A 163 -11.71 -33.28 -26.40
CA ALA A 163 -11.58 -34.69 -26.65
C ALA A 163 -11.00 -34.86 -28.07
N ALA A 164 -9.73 -35.24 -28.12
CA ALA A 164 -9.10 -35.70 -29.35
C ALA A 164 -9.87 -36.93 -29.86
N SER A 165 -10.54 -36.78 -31.00
CA SER A 165 -11.01 -37.86 -31.86
C SER A 165 -10.05 -38.05 -33.02
#